data_AF-A0A936IZ89-F1
#
_entry.id   AF-A0A936IZ89-F1
#
_cell.length_a   1.000
_cell.length_b   1.000
_cell.length_c   1.000
_cell.angle_alpha   90.00
_cell.angle_beta   90.00
_cell.angle_gamma   90.00
#
_symmetry.space_group_name_H-M   'P 1'
#
loop_
_entity.id
_entity.type
_entity.pdbx_description
1 polymer ?
#
loop_
_entity_poly.entity_id
_entity_poly.type
_entity_poly.pdbx_seq_one_letter_code
_entity_poly.pdbx_strand_id
1 'polypeptide(L)'
;MRVFSFEVDEAGSHWQTRVGEQKAFPPYRGAVRIDPVSARVFRIEMESLRMPADFPIEWGDYMVEYGWVRIDGAPHLLPVRASNTSCWRSGGCVRNEIEFRNYRKFTAESAIYTTESTIEFETGKKKPD
;
A
#
# COMPACT_ATOMS: atom_id res chain seq x y z
N MET A 1 3.77 -3.95 24.34
CA MET A 1 3.89 -2.94 23.26
C MET A 1 4.60 -1.72 23.82
N ARG A 2 5.57 -1.14 23.10
CA ARG A 2 6.20 0.14 23.45
C ARG A 2 5.81 1.20 22.42
N VAL A 3 5.61 2.42 22.89
CA VAL A 3 5.29 3.57 22.04
C VAL A 3 6.53 4.46 21.97
N PHE A 4 6.91 4.84 20.76
CA PHE A 4 7.98 5.79 20.48
C PHE A 4 7.37 7.01 19.81
N SER A 5 7.37 8.15 20.48
CA SER A 5 6.91 9.41 19.92
C SER A 5 8.04 10.13 19.21
N PHE A 6 7.70 10.86 18.16
CA PHE A 6 8.64 11.68 17.41
C PHE A 6 7.98 12.98 16.96
N GLU A 7 8.80 13.98 16.67
CA GLU A 7 8.42 15.23 16.04
C GLU A 7 9.45 15.53 14.94
N VAL A 8 8.97 16.01 13.81
CA VAL A 8 9.75 16.40 12.64
C VAL A 8 9.38 17.85 12.33
N ASP A 9 10.38 18.71 12.30
CA ASP A 9 10.21 20.11 11.93
C ASP A 9 10.00 20.27 10.41
N GLU A 10 9.77 21.51 9.97
CA GLU A 10 9.48 21.79 8.57
C GLU A 10 10.69 21.48 7.68
N ALA A 11 11.91 21.77 8.15
CA ALA A 11 13.14 21.54 7.39
C ALA A 11 13.43 20.03 7.18
N GLY A 12 13.03 19.18 8.12
CA GLY A 12 13.15 17.72 8.03
C GLY A 12 11.94 17.03 7.42
N SER A 13 10.87 17.75 7.06
CA SER A 13 9.63 17.14 6.61
C SER A 13 9.72 16.60 5.19
N HIS A 14 9.48 15.29 5.04
CA HIS A 14 9.29 14.64 3.74
C HIS A 14 7.82 14.29 3.46
N TRP A 15 6.90 14.71 4.31
CA TRP A 15 5.48 14.47 4.10
C TRP A 15 4.90 15.52 3.16
N GLN A 16 4.68 15.14 1.89
CA GLN A 16 4.09 16.03 0.90
C GLN A 16 2.56 15.95 0.92
N THR A 17 1.90 17.06 1.23
CA THR A 17 0.45 17.25 1.05
C THR A 17 0.19 18.06 -0.22
N ARG A 18 -0.81 17.68 -1.02
CA ARG A 18 -1.11 18.34 -2.31
C ARG A 18 -2.60 18.65 -2.46
N VAL A 19 -2.91 19.89 -2.85
CA VAL A 19 -4.26 20.32 -3.24
C VAL A 19 -4.16 21.04 -4.58
N GLY A 20 -4.68 20.44 -5.65
CA GLY A 20 -4.46 20.95 -7.01
C GLY A 20 -2.96 21.03 -7.32
N GLU A 21 -2.47 22.21 -7.70
CA GLU A 21 -1.04 22.47 -7.96
C GLU A 21 -0.26 22.87 -6.70
N GLN A 22 -0.94 23.24 -5.61
CA GLN A 22 -0.29 23.63 -4.37
C GLN A 22 0.28 22.41 -3.64
N LYS A 23 1.48 22.57 -3.09
CA LYS A 23 2.17 21.56 -2.29
C LYS A 23 2.61 22.17 -0.97
N ALA A 24 2.54 21.38 0.10
CA ALA A 24 3.07 21.74 1.41
C ALA A 24 3.83 20.56 2.01
N PHE A 25 4.84 20.86 2.82
CA PHE A 25 5.62 19.91 3.59
C PHE A 25 5.50 20.27 5.07
N PRO A 26 4.34 20.05 5.70
CA PRO A 26 4.13 20.50 7.07
C PRO A 26 5.09 19.79 8.03
N PRO A 27 5.55 20.45 9.10
CA PRO A 27 6.07 19.71 10.25
C PRO A 27 5.01 18.74 10.76
N TYR A 28 5.42 17.69 11.44
CA TYR A 28 4.48 16.70 11.97
C TYR A 28 5.00 16.05 13.23
N ARG A 29 4.09 15.53 14.03
CA ARG A 29 4.43 14.65 15.15
C ARG A 29 3.70 13.33 14.99
N GLY A 30 4.21 12.32 15.65
CA GLY A 30 3.61 11.00 15.57
C GLY A 30 4.11 10.04 16.61
N ALA A 31 3.65 8.81 16.48
CA ALA A 31 4.04 7.70 17.31
C ALA A 31 4.17 6.41 16.50
N VAL A 32 5.16 5.60 16.86
CA VAL A 32 5.33 4.24 16.35
C VAL A 32 5.12 3.27 17.51
N ARG A 33 4.20 2.31 17.33
CA ARG A 33 3.99 1.21 18.28
C ARG A 33 4.81 0.01 17.84
N ILE A 34 5.72 -0.42 18.69
CA ILE A 34 6.71 -1.46 18.40
C ILE A 34 6.62 -2.56 19.46
N ASP A 35 6.72 -3.81 19.03
CA ASP A 35 7.01 -4.92 19.93
C ASP A 35 8.51 -4.92 20.30
N PRO A 36 8.88 -4.70 21.57
CA PRO A 36 10.28 -4.59 21.96
C PRO A 36 11.07 -5.89 21.82
N VAL A 37 10.42 -7.06 21.71
CA VAL A 37 11.11 -8.35 21.56
C VAL A 37 11.50 -8.58 20.10
N SER A 38 10.57 -8.40 19.17
CA SER A 38 10.79 -8.67 17.74
C SER A 38 11.17 -7.44 16.91
N ALA A 39 11.17 -6.24 17.50
CA ALA A 39 11.32 -4.94 16.83
C ALA A 39 10.28 -4.69 15.71
N ARG A 40 9.17 -5.42 15.69
CA ARG A 40 8.11 -5.28 14.69
C ARG A 40 7.22 -4.08 14.99
N VAL A 41 6.91 -3.30 13.95
CA VAL A 41 5.99 -2.18 14.00
C VAL A 41 4.55 -2.66 13.85
N PHE A 42 3.69 -2.30 14.79
CA PHE A 42 2.26 -2.62 14.78
C PHE A 42 1.39 -1.44 14.39
N ARG A 43 1.86 -0.21 14.59
CA ARG A 43 1.12 0.99 14.22
C ARG A 43 2.06 2.16 14.00
N ILE A 44 1.77 2.96 12.99
CA ILE A 44 2.36 4.27 12.77
C ILE A 44 1.20 5.25 12.70
N GLU A 45 1.29 6.33 13.45
CA GLU A 45 0.34 7.44 13.38
C GLU A 45 1.09 8.77 13.40
N MET A 46 0.61 9.73 12.62
CA MET A 46 1.17 11.07 12.56
C MET A 46 0.10 12.09 12.21
N GLU A 47 0.31 13.33 12.64
CA GLU A 47 -0.55 14.46 12.36
C GLU A 47 0.29 15.68 11.97
N SER A 48 -0.27 16.53 11.11
CA SER A 48 0.41 17.75 10.70
C SER A 48 0.40 18.77 11.82
N LEU A 49 1.50 19.50 11.93
CA LEU A 49 1.66 20.64 12.77
C LEU A 49 1.77 21.87 11.86
N ARG A 50 1.18 22.98 12.27
CA ARG A 50 1.37 24.30 11.65
C ARG A 50 1.36 24.24 10.09
N MET A 51 0.26 23.75 9.51
CA MET A 51 0.08 23.84 8.05
C MET A 51 0.25 25.31 7.58
N PRO A 52 0.85 25.56 6.40
CA PRO A 52 0.98 26.93 5.88
C PRO A 52 -0.36 27.66 5.84
N ALA A 53 -0.37 28.95 6.20
CA ALA A 53 -1.59 29.72 6.39
C ALA A 53 -2.40 29.88 5.09
N ASP A 54 -1.72 29.95 3.95
CA ASP A 54 -2.25 30.03 2.61
C ASP A 54 -2.64 28.66 2.01
N PHE A 55 -2.31 27.56 2.67
CA PHE A 55 -2.67 26.22 2.21
C PHE A 55 -4.14 25.90 2.55
N PRO A 56 -4.89 25.24 1.64
CA PRO A 56 -6.32 24.97 1.84
C PRO A 56 -6.65 24.01 3.00
N ILE A 57 -5.74 23.08 3.31
CA ILE A 57 -5.89 22.14 4.42
C ILE A 57 -5.27 22.76 5.68
N GLU A 58 -6.03 22.79 6.78
CA GLU A 58 -5.57 23.33 8.06
C GLU A 58 -4.94 22.27 8.97
N TRP A 59 -5.36 21.02 8.82
CA TRP A 59 -4.86 19.88 9.60
C TRP A 59 -5.08 18.59 8.82
N GLY A 60 -4.17 17.63 8.99
CA GLY A 60 -4.39 16.28 8.52
C GLY A 60 -3.68 15.25 9.38
N ASP A 61 -4.14 14.01 9.31
CA ASP A 61 -3.53 12.86 9.96
C ASP A 61 -3.30 11.70 8.99
N TYR A 62 -2.45 10.79 9.41
CA TYR A 62 -2.23 9.52 8.76
C TYR A 62 -2.04 8.44 9.80
N MET A 63 -2.60 7.26 9.53
CA MET A 63 -2.43 6.08 10.34
C MET A 63 -2.35 4.84 9.48
N VAL A 64 -1.46 3.93 9.86
CA VAL A 64 -1.45 2.54 9.38
C VAL A 64 -1.27 1.59 10.55
N GLU A 65 -2.05 0.52 10.54
CA GLU A 65 -2.01 -0.55 11.53
C GLU A 65 -1.63 -1.86 10.85
N TYR A 66 -0.71 -2.58 11.48
CA TYR A 66 -0.20 -3.86 11.02
C TYR A 66 -0.72 -4.98 11.91
N GLY A 67 -1.14 -6.06 11.28
CA GLY A 67 -1.66 -7.25 11.94
C GLY A 67 -1.10 -8.52 11.31
N TRP A 68 -1.15 -9.60 12.09
CA TRP A 68 -0.75 -10.92 11.60
C TRP A 68 -1.82 -11.50 10.69
N VAL A 69 -1.44 -11.79 9.44
CA VAL A 69 -2.27 -12.39 8.41
C VAL A 69 -1.62 -13.70 7.96
N ARG A 70 -2.41 -14.77 7.82
CA ARG A 70 -1.91 -16.05 7.28
C ARG A 70 -2.05 -16.05 5.75
N ILE A 71 -0.93 -16.25 5.06
CA ILE A 71 -0.85 -16.40 3.59
C ILE A 71 -0.02 -17.66 3.31
N ASP A 72 -0.52 -18.53 2.42
CA ASP A 72 0.16 -19.79 2.04
C ASP A 72 0.66 -20.61 3.27
N GLY A 73 -0.14 -20.63 4.34
CA GLY A 73 0.18 -21.35 5.59
C GLY A 73 1.16 -20.66 6.54
N ALA A 74 1.76 -19.54 6.14
CA ALA A 74 2.72 -18.78 6.95
C ALA A 74 2.14 -17.47 7.51
N PRO A 75 2.53 -17.05 8.73
CA PRO A 75 2.13 -15.75 9.28
C PRO A 75 2.99 -14.62 8.71
N HIS A 76 2.34 -13.58 8.19
CA HIS A 76 2.96 -12.35 7.73
C HIS A 76 2.41 -11.16 8.51
N LEU A 77 3.27 -10.23 8.90
CA LEU A 77 2.84 -8.97 9.50
C LEU A 77 2.62 -7.96 8.37
N LEU A 78 1.36 -7.61 8.10
CA LEU A 78 0.95 -6.80 6.95
C LEU A 78 0.02 -5.67 7.41
N PRO A 79 -0.11 -4.58 6.64
CA PRO A 79 -1.16 -3.60 6.87
C PRO A 79 -2.53 -4.28 6.89
N VAL A 80 -3.32 -4.03 7.94
CA VAL A 80 -4.71 -4.51 8.07
C VAL A 80 -5.71 -3.36 8.01
N ARG A 81 -5.26 -2.15 8.35
CA ARG A 81 -6.07 -0.93 8.32
C ARG A 81 -5.19 0.28 8.07
N ALA A 82 -5.70 1.26 7.33
CA ALA A 82 -5.09 2.57 7.20
C ALA A 82 -6.18 3.66 7.18
N SER A 83 -5.84 4.86 7.63
CA SER A 83 -6.71 6.02 7.49
C SER A 83 -5.90 7.29 7.26
N ASN A 84 -6.51 8.24 6.57
CA ASN A 84 -6.02 9.61 6.46
C ASN A 84 -7.20 10.56 6.53
N THR A 85 -7.12 11.54 7.42
CA THR A 85 -8.10 12.61 7.56
C THR A 85 -7.46 13.91 7.11
N SER A 86 -8.20 14.72 6.35
CA SER A 86 -7.80 16.08 5.99
C SER A 86 -8.95 17.03 6.29
N CYS A 87 -8.70 18.03 7.12
CA CYS A 87 -9.64 19.08 7.47
C CYS A 87 -9.33 20.35 6.68
N TRP A 88 -10.34 20.89 6.01
CA TRP A 88 -10.23 22.06 5.16
C TRP A 88 -10.42 23.33 5.98
N ARG A 89 -9.63 24.37 5.68
CA ARG A 89 -9.76 25.68 6.31
C ARG A 89 -11.12 26.35 6.03
N SER A 90 -11.74 26.03 4.90
CA SER A 90 -13.11 26.45 4.58
C SER A 90 -14.19 25.75 5.43
N GLY A 91 -13.79 24.79 6.27
CA GLY A 91 -14.65 23.94 7.07
C GLY A 91 -14.82 22.54 6.48
N GLY A 92 -15.09 21.59 7.39
CA GLY A 92 -15.32 20.18 7.06
C GLY A 92 -14.04 19.36 6.99
N CYS A 93 -14.18 18.05 7.23
CA CYS A 93 -13.09 17.09 7.14
C CYS A 93 -13.48 15.94 6.24
N VAL A 94 -12.53 15.46 5.44
CA VAL A 94 -12.65 14.26 4.63
C VAL A 94 -11.79 13.18 5.27
N ARG A 95 -12.37 12.01 5.52
CA ARG A 95 -11.66 10.84 6.02
C ARG A 95 -11.65 9.76 4.96
N ASN A 96 -10.46 9.32 4.58
CA ASN A 96 -10.24 8.10 3.82
C ASN A 96 -9.89 6.98 4.78
N GLU A 97 -10.52 5.82 4.60
CA GLU A 97 -10.28 4.64 5.41
C GLU A 97 -10.16 3.41 4.50
N ILE A 98 -9.14 2.60 4.75
CA ILE A 98 -8.84 1.40 3.99
C ILE A 98 -8.75 0.23 4.96
N GLU A 99 -9.44 -0.86 4.66
CA GLU A 99 -9.29 -2.13 5.36
C GLU A 99 -8.75 -3.20 4.41
N PHE A 100 -7.63 -3.81 4.78
CA PHE A 100 -6.98 -4.84 3.99
C PHE A 100 -7.48 -6.20 4.47
N ARG A 101 -8.30 -6.86 3.65
CA ARG A 101 -8.97 -8.12 4.00
C ARG A 101 -8.97 -9.07 2.82
N ASN A 102 -9.24 -10.35 3.10
CA ASN A 102 -9.54 -11.37 2.09
C ASN A 102 -8.47 -11.51 1.00
N TYR A 103 -7.20 -11.60 1.39
CA TYR A 103 -6.11 -11.90 0.44
C TYR A 103 -6.45 -13.15 -0.38
N ARG A 104 -6.35 -13.03 -1.71
CA ARG A 104 -6.52 -14.13 -2.66
C ARG A 104 -5.34 -14.16 -3.60
N LYS A 105 -4.67 -15.31 -3.68
CA LYS A 105 -3.63 -15.60 -4.65
C LYS A 105 -4.24 -16.42 -5.79
N PHE A 106 -4.10 -15.93 -7.01
CA PHE A 106 -4.48 -16.66 -8.21
C PHE A 106 -3.20 -17.05 -8.94
N THR A 107 -3.01 -18.35 -9.14
CA THR A 107 -1.85 -18.90 -9.87
C THR A 107 -2.34 -19.70 -11.07
N ALA A 108 -1.58 -19.68 -12.15
CA ALA A 108 -1.80 -20.52 -13.31
C ALA A 108 -0.48 -21.21 -13.66
N GLU A 109 -0.55 -22.50 -13.96
CA GLU A 109 0.59 -23.29 -14.43
C GLU A 109 0.29 -23.81 -15.84
N SER A 110 1.30 -23.88 -16.69
CA SER A 110 1.18 -24.43 -18.04
C SER A 110 2.41 -25.25 -18.38
N ALA A 111 2.21 -26.43 -18.95
CA ALA A 111 3.27 -27.31 -19.43
C ALA A 111 3.09 -27.52 -20.94
N ILE A 112 4.15 -27.28 -21.70
CA ILE A 112 4.20 -27.58 -23.14
C ILE A 112 4.96 -28.89 -23.30
N TYR A 113 4.30 -29.89 -23.87
CA TYR A 113 4.91 -31.16 -24.24
C TYR A 113 5.06 -31.20 -25.77
N THR A 114 6.25 -31.52 -26.24
CA THR A 114 6.53 -31.73 -27.66
C THR A 114 6.70 -33.22 -27.92
N THR A 115 6.05 -33.73 -28.96
CA THR A 115 6.32 -35.06 -29.53
C THR A 115 6.72 -34.91 -30.98
N GLU A 116 7.60 -35.78 -31.46
CA GLU A 116 7.80 -35.91 -32.91
C GLU A 116 6.53 -36.51 -33.51
N SER A 117 6.12 -36.02 -34.68
CA SER A 117 5.02 -36.57 -35.46
C SER A 117 5.41 -36.55 -36.92
N THR A 118 5.51 -37.73 -37.53
CA THR A 118 5.68 -37.87 -38.97
C THR A 118 4.32 -37.78 -39.62
N ILE A 119 4.09 -36.73 -40.41
CA ILE A 119 2.88 -36.59 -41.22
C ILE A 119 3.19 -37.20 -42.59
N GLU A 120 2.65 -38.39 -42.84
CA GLU A 120 2.64 -38.99 -44.18
C GLU A 120 1.42 -38.48 -44.93
N PHE A 121 1.66 -37.73 -46.01
CA PHE A 121 0.60 -37.35 -46.93
C PHE A 121 0.44 -38.46 -47.97
N GLU A 122 -0.78 -38.97 -48.16
CA GLU A 122 -1.05 -39.91 -49.25
C GLU A 122 -0.76 -39.23 -50.60
N THR A 123 0.26 -39.71 -51.32
CA THR A 123 0.47 -39.31 -52.71
C THR A 123 -0.64 -39.96 -53.55
N GLY A 124 -1.61 -39.16 -53.97
CA GLY A 124 -2.71 -39.60 -54.82
C GLY A 124 -2.20 -40.37 -56.06
N LYS A 125 -2.85 -41.49 -56.39
CA LYS A 125 -2.51 -42.33 -57.54
C LYS A 125 -2.47 -41.49 -58.82
N LYS A 126 -1.32 -41.52 -59.52
CA LYS A 126 -1.20 -40.97 -60.87
C LYS A 126 -2.19 -41.72 -61.78
N LYS A 127 -3.09 -40.98 -62.42
CA LYS A 127 -4.07 -41.54 -63.37
C LYS A 127 -3.30 -41.99 -64.62
N PRO A 128 -3.52 -43.21 -65.13
CA PRO A 128 -2.88 -43.67 -66.37
C PRO A 128 -3.43 -42.90 -67.58
N ASP A 129 -2.55 -42.65 -68.55
CA ASP A 129 -2.78 -41.88 -69.79
C ASP A 129 -3.86 -42.50 -70.70
#